data_AF-A0A971RPY9-F1
#
_entry.id   AF-A0A971RPY9-F1
#
_cell.length_a   1.000
_cell.length_b   1.000
_cell.length_c   1.000
_cell.angle_alpha   90.00
_cell.angle_beta   90.00
_cell.angle_gamma   90.00
#
_symmetry.space_group_name_H-M   'P 1'
#
loop_
_entity.id
_entity.type
_entity.pdbx_description
1 polymer ?
#
loop_
_entity_poly.entity_id
_entity_poly.type
_entity_poly.pdbx_seq_one_letter_code
_entity_poly.pdbx_strand_id
1 'polypeptide(L)'
;ETMMRILQASEQVAASAGEISNASGALSQGSTEQASSIEELSASITEVASQTRQNAGNATSANGISQKAHNSADLGSRQMSEMVTAMNEINTASANIAKIIKVIDDIAFQTNILALNAAVEAARAGQHGKGFAVVAEEVRNLAARSAEAARETTQYIESTLAKVESGSKIAHETESSLQEIVASINQTAALVADIAHASNEQASGIAQINQGIDQVSVVVQNNSATAEETASTSELLSEQAKLLHEAISSFRLSDGE
;
A
#
# COMPACT_ATOMS: atom_id res chain seq x y z
N GLU A 1 -41.33 46.91 62.58
CA GLU A 1 -41.12 45.53 62.09
C GLU A 1 -41.18 45.39 60.56
N THR A 2 -42.34 45.58 59.90
CA THR A 2 -42.47 45.37 58.43
C THR A 2 -41.49 46.18 57.58
N MET A 3 -41.28 47.46 57.89
CA MET A 3 -40.33 48.30 57.17
C MET A 3 -38.87 47.85 57.36
N MET A 4 -38.50 47.34 58.55
CA MET A 4 -37.17 46.76 58.78
C MET A 4 -36.98 45.47 57.97
N ARG A 5 -38.01 44.63 57.87
CA ARG A 5 -37.96 43.41 57.03
C ARG A 5 -37.80 43.75 55.54
N ILE A 6 -38.45 44.82 55.06
CA ILE A 6 -38.28 45.27 53.67
C ILE A 6 -36.88 45.85 53.45
N LEU A 7 -36.33 46.60 54.41
CA LEU A 7 -34.95 47.13 54.35
C LEU A 7 -33.94 45.98 54.21
N GLN A 8 -34.05 44.96 55.06
CA GLN A 8 -33.20 43.77 55.03
C GLN A 8 -33.36 42.98 53.72
N ALA A 9 -34.59 42.81 53.24
CA ALA A 9 -34.85 42.17 51.95
C ALA A 9 -34.22 42.96 50.77
N SER A 10 -34.25 44.29 50.83
CA SER A 10 -33.65 45.16 49.83
C SER A 10 -32.13 45.01 49.77
N GLU A 11 -31.46 45.02 50.92
CA GLU A 11 -30.01 44.79 51.01
C GLU A 11 -29.64 43.40 50.48
N GLN A 12 -30.44 42.38 50.78
CA GLN A 12 -30.24 41.04 50.27
C GLN A 12 -30.43 40.97 48.75
N VAL A 13 -31.44 41.63 48.19
CA VAL A 13 -31.63 41.71 46.72
C VAL A 13 -30.45 42.41 46.04
N ALA A 14 -29.97 43.53 46.60
CA ALA A 14 -28.81 44.23 46.06
C ALA A 14 -27.54 43.36 46.08
N ALA A 15 -27.30 42.64 47.17
CA ALA A 15 -26.18 41.71 47.30
C ALA A 15 -26.28 40.56 46.29
N SER A 16 -27.44 39.89 46.20
CA SER A 16 -27.67 38.81 45.25
C SER A 16 -27.58 39.28 43.79
N ALA A 17 -28.07 40.49 43.48
CA ALA A 17 -27.92 41.07 42.15
C ALA A 17 -26.44 41.32 41.80
N GLY A 18 -25.63 41.79 42.75
CA GLY A 18 -24.18 41.90 42.57
C GLY A 18 -23.51 40.56 42.29
N GLU A 19 -23.88 39.50 42.99
CA GLU A 19 -23.38 38.14 42.74
C GLU A 19 -23.78 37.62 41.36
N ILE A 20 -25.04 37.82 40.94
CA ILE A 20 -25.52 37.41 39.61
C ILE A 20 -24.80 38.18 38.51
N SER A 21 -24.56 39.49 38.68
CA SER A 21 -23.80 40.29 37.70
C SER A 21 -22.37 39.77 37.55
N ASN A 22 -21.68 39.49 38.65
CA ASN A 22 -20.34 38.90 38.62
C ASN A 22 -20.31 37.52 37.95
N ALA A 23 -21.28 36.65 38.27
CA ALA A 23 -21.41 35.34 37.65
C ALA A 23 -21.68 35.44 36.14
N SER A 24 -22.49 36.42 35.73
CA SER A 24 -22.78 36.71 34.33
C SER A 24 -21.54 37.22 33.59
N GLY A 25 -20.75 38.10 34.22
CA GLY A 25 -19.45 38.53 33.68
C GLY A 25 -18.49 37.37 33.45
N ALA A 26 -18.39 36.45 34.41
CA ALA A 26 -17.59 35.23 34.26
C ALA A 26 -18.12 34.30 33.16
N LEU A 27 -19.45 34.17 33.02
CA LEU A 27 -20.07 33.38 31.95
C LEU A 27 -19.80 33.98 30.56
N SER A 28 -19.87 35.31 30.42
CA SER A 28 -19.58 36.00 29.16
C SER A 28 -18.10 35.82 28.77
N GLN A 29 -17.18 35.97 29.73
CA GLN A 29 -15.75 35.71 29.51
C GLN A 29 -15.49 34.26 29.09
N GLY A 30 -16.07 33.29 29.81
CA GLY A 30 -15.94 31.87 29.48
C GLY A 30 -16.54 31.52 28.12
N SER A 31 -17.65 32.16 27.73
CA SER A 31 -18.25 31.99 26.40
C SER A 31 -17.35 32.54 25.29
N THR A 32 -16.67 33.66 25.53
CA THR A 32 -15.69 34.23 24.57
C THR A 32 -14.49 33.30 24.37
N GLU A 33 -13.96 32.73 25.45
CA GLU A 33 -12.86 31.75 25.39
C GLU A 33 -13.27 30.46 24.66
N GLN A 34 -14.50 29.98 24.92
CA GLN A 34 -15.07 28.84 24.20
C GLN A 34 -15.25 29.13 22.70
N ALA A 35 -15.69 30.33 22.33
CA ALA A 35 -15.83 30.72 20.93
C ALA A 35 -14.48 30.66 20.18
N SER A 36 -13.41 31.16 20.79
CA SER A 36 -12.06 31.06 20.22
C SER A 36 -11.60 29.61 20.05
N SER A 37 -11.88 28.75 21.04
CA SER A 37 -11.54 27.31 20.96
C SER A 37 -12.33 26.60 19.85
N ILE A 38 -13.59 26.99 19.63
CA ILE A 38 -14.44 26.47 18.56
C ILE A 38 -13.90 26.85 17.18
N GLU A 39 -13.41 28.08 17.01
CA GLU A 39 -12.78 28.51 15.75
C GLU A 39 -11.54 27.67 15.42
N GLU A 40 -10.66 27.45 16.40
CA GLU A 40 -9.45 26.63 16.22
C GLU A 40 -9.79 25.16 15.93
N LEU A 41 -10.79 24.60 16.61
CA LEU A 41 -11.29 23.25 16.34
C LEU A 41 -11.88 23.13 14.93
N SER A 42 -12.66 24.12 14.50
CA SER A 42 -13.25 24.14 13.16
C SER A 42 -12.19 24.20 12.06
N ALA A 43 -11.14 25.01 12.25
CA ALA A 43 -9.99 25.06 11.35
C ALA A 43 -9.27 23.71 11.29
N SER A 44 -8.98 23.11 12.45
CA SER A 44 -8.31 21.81 12.55
C SER A 44 -9.11 20.70 11.87
N ILE A 45 -10.43 20.67 12.06
CA ILE A 45 -11.30 19.67 11.45
C ILE A 45 -11.44 19.86 9.94
N THR A 46 -11.41 21.10 9.46
CA THR A 46 -11.38 21.37 8.02
C THR A 46 -10.10 20.85 7.38
N GLU A 47 -8.95 21.00 8.04
CA GLU A 47 -7.68 20.42 7.60
C GLU A 47 -7.73 18.89 7.58
N VAL A 48 -8.23 18.27 8.67
CA VAL A 48 -8.40 16.81 8.74
C VAL A 48 -9.34 16.31 7.64
N ALA A 49 -10.46 16.99 7.37
CA ALA A 49 -11.35 16.66 6.27
C ALA A 49 -10.65 16.69 4.90
N SER A 50 -9.81 17.69 4.67
CA SER A 50 -9.02 17.81 3.45
C SER A 50 -8.06 16.63 3.30
N GLN A 51 -7.30 16.33 4.37
CA GLN A 51 -6.34 15.24 4.38
C GLN A 51 -7.00 13.88 4.19
N THR A 52 -8.17 13.66 4.80
CA THR A 52 -8.96 12.43 4.62
C THR A 52 -9.42 12.24 3.17
N ARG A 53 -9.87 13.31 2.50
CA ARG A 53 -10.21 13.25 1.06
C ARG A 53 -8.99 12.95 0.20
N GLN A 54 -7.85 13.56 0.51
CA GLN A 54 -6.61 13.30 -0.19
C GLN A 54 -6.17 11.83 0.00
N ASN A 55 -6.31 11.26 1.20
CA ASN A 55 -6.02 9.86 1.46
C ASN A 55 -6.91 8.92 0.63
N ALA A 56 -8.20 9.20 0.52
CA ALA A 56 -9.11 8.42 -0.32
C ALA A 56 -8.72 8.47 -1.82
N GLY A 57 -8.34 9.65 -2.32
CA GLY A 57 -7.85 9.84 -3.70
C GLY A 57 -6.52 9.12 -3.96
N ASN A 58 -5.59 9.21 -3.01
CA ASN A 58 -4.31 8.50 -3.06
C ASN A 58 -4.50 6.98 -3.05
N ALA A 59 -5.39 6.48 -2.20
CA ALA A 59 -5.73 5.06 -2.15
C ALA A 59 -6.33 4.58 -3.49
N THR A 60 -7.26 5.33 -4.07
CA THR A 60 -7.81 5.02 -5.40
C THR A 60 -6.71 4.96 -6.47
N SER A 61 -5.79 5.92 -6.45
CA SER A 61 -4.66 5.96 -7.39
C SER A 61 -3.69 4.79 -7.19
N ALA A 62 -3.36 4.47 -5.93
CA ALA A 62 -2.53 3.33 -5.57
C ALA A 62 -3.15 2.01 -6.02
N ASN A 63 -4.47 1.84 -5.87
CA ASN A 63 -5.18 0.66 -6.36
C ASN A 63 -5.04 0.51 -7.89
N GLY A 64 -5.15 1.61 -8.64
CA GLY A 64 -4.92 1.61 -10.09
C GLY A 64 -3.49 1.22 -10.48
N ILE A 65 -2.48 1.64 -9.70
CA ILE A 65 -1.08 1.25 -9.92
C ILE A 65 -0.88 -0.24 -9.59
N SER A 66 -1.43 -0.71 -8.47
CA SER A 66 -1.40 -2.13 -8.08
C SER A 66 -1.99 -3.02 -9.17
N GLN A 67 -3.12 -2.63 -9.78
CA GLN A 67 -3.72 -3.40 -10.88
C GLN A 67 -2.81 -3.46 -12.12
N LYS A 68 -2.11 -2.37 -12.45
CA LYS A 68 -1.15 -2.37 -13.56
C LYS A 68 0.04 -3.29 -13.25
N ALA A 69 0.57 -3.24 -12.02
CA ALA A 69 1.65 -4.11 -11.58
C ALA A 69 1.24 -5.59 -11.62
N HIS A 70 0.01 -5.90 -11.18
CA HIS A 70 -0.57 -7.24 -11.29
C HIS A 70 -0.56 -7.75 -12.72
N ASN A 71 -1.08 -6.95 -13.67
CA ASN A 71 -1.14 -7.34 -15.08
C ASN A 71 0.26 -7.56 -15.68
N SER A 72 1.24 -6.75 -15.31
CA SER A 72 2.63 -6.91 -15.75
C SER A 72 3.27 -8.18 -15.19
N ALA A 73 3.03 -8.49 -13.90
CA ALA A 73 3.55 -9.70 -13.27
C ALA A 73 2.90 -10.98 -13.85
N ASP A 74 1.59 -10.94 -14.09
CA ASP A 74 0.82 -12.00 -14.75
C ASP A 74 1.33 -12.26 -16.19
N LEU A 75 1.59 -11.19 -16.96
CA LEU A 75 2.22 -11.30 -18.28
C LEU A 75 3.62 -11.92 -18.19
N GLY A 76 4.43 -11.49 -17.23
CA GLY A 76 5.76 -12.06 -16.99
C GLY A 76 5.70 -13.55 -16.67
N SER A 77 4.71 -13.98 -15.87
CA SER A 77 4.52 -15.40 -15.52
C SER A 77 4.18 -16.22 -16.76
N ARG A 78 3.29 -15.73 -17.64
CA ARG A 78 2.99 -16.40 -18.92
C ARG A 78 4.24 -16.53 -19.81
N GLN A 79 5.04 -15.46 -19.90
CA GLN A 79 6.29 -15.48 -20.69
C GLN A 79 7.32 -16.46 -20.13
N MET A 80 7.40 -16.63 -18.80
CA MET A 80 8.25 -17.67 -18.20
C MET A 80 7.74 -19.09 -18.52
N SER A 81 6.42 -19.30 -18.53
CA SER A 81 5.82 -20.58 -18.94
C SER A 81 6.14 -20.93 -20.41
N GLU A 82 6.08 -19.93 -21.30
CA GLU A 82 6.52 -20.07 -22.70
C GLU A 82 8.02 -20.37 -22.80
N MET A 83 8.86 -19.73 -21.98
CA MET A 83 10.30 -19.99 -21.92
C MET A 83 10.60 -21.42 -21.48
N VAL A 84 9.91 -21.94 -20.46
CA VAL A 84 10.05 -23.35 -20.02
C VAL A 84 9.68 -24.30 -21.15
N THR A 85 8.61 -24.00 -21.89
CA THR A 85 8.20 -24.79 -23.06
C THR A 85 9.30 -24.80 -24.14
N ALA A 86 9.86 -23.64 -24.47
CA ALA A 86 10.97 -23.54 -25.43
C ALA A 86 12.23 -24.30 -24.97
N MET A 87 12.55 -24.27 -23.68
CA MET A 87 13.67 -25.06 -23.12
C MET A 87 13.44 -26.57 -23.27
N ASN A 88 12.20 -27.04 -23.07
CA ASN A 88 11.84 -28.44 -23.29
C ASN A 88 11.95 -28.86 -24.76
N GLU A 89 11.57 -27.98 -25.69
CA GLU A 89 11.74 -28.20 -27.13
C GLU A 89 13.22 -28.29 -27.51
N ILE A 90 14.07 -27.39 -26.99
CA ILE A 90 15.53 -27.43 -27.19
C ILE A 90 16.10 -28.74 -26.64
N ASN A 91 15.71 -29.15 -25.43
CA ASN A 91 16.16 -30.40 -24.82
C ASN A 91 15.81 -31.61 -25.72
N THR A 92 14.57 -31.67 -26.21
CA THR A 92 14.12 -32.71 -27.14
C THR A 92 14.91 -32.71 -28.44
N ALA A 93 15.16 -31.53 -29.03
CA ALA A 93 15.97 -31.38 -30.24
C ALA A 93 17.41 -31.85 -30.01
N SER A 94 18.05 -31.44 -28.91
CA SER A 94 19.41 -31.85 -28.53
C SER A 94 19.50 -33.37 -28.32
N ALA A 95 18.51 -34.01 -27.69
CA ALA A 95 18.47 -35.46 -27.53
C ALA A 95 18.37 -36.19 -28.88
N ASN A 96 17.60 -35.66 -29.83
CA ASN A 96 17.54 -36.20 -31.20
C ASN A 96 18.88 -36.05 -31.93
N ILE A 97 19.56 -34.91 -31.80
CA ILE A 97 20.89 -34.69 -32.37
C ILE A 97 21.89 -35.70 -31.76
N ALA A 98 21.86 -35.92 -30.44
CA ALA A 98 22.74 -36.91 -29.80
C ALA A 98 22.56 -38.31 -30.40
N LYS A 99 21.31 -38.70 -30.70
CA LYS A 99 21.01 -39.98 -31.35
C LYS A 99 21.59 -40.05 -32.77
N ILE A 100 21.54 -38.96 -33.54
CA ILE A 100 22.13 -38.89 -34.88
C ILE A 100 23.65 -38.97 -34.82
N ILE A 101 24.29 -38.24 -33.90
CA ILE A 101 25.75 -38.27 -33.73
C ILE A 101 26.23 -39.67 -33.35
N LYS A 102 25.47 -40.40 -32.51
CA LYS A 102 25.77 -41.80 -32.20
C LYS A 102 25.77 -42.69 -33.45
N VAL A 103 24.79 -42.51 -34.34
CA VAL A 103 24.76 -43.25 -35.62
C VAL A 103 25.96 -42.89 -36.50
N ILE A 104 26.41 -41.63 -36.49
CA ILE A 104 27.61 -41.20 -37.23
C ILE A 104 28.88 -41.85 -36.66
N ASP A 105 29.01 -41.94 -35.32
CA ASP A 105 30.12 -42.63 -34.66
C ASP A 105 30.13 -44.14 -35.02
N ASP A 106 28.95 -44.78 -35.02
CA ASP A 106 28.79 -46.18 -35.44
C ASP A 106 29.20 -46.38 -36.92
N ILE A 107 28.83 -45.46 -37.82
CA ILE A 107 29.23 -45.50 -39.24
C ILE A 107 30.73 -45.31 -39.40
N ALA A 108 31.34 -44.37 -38.65
CA ALA A 108 32.77 -44.14 -38.67
C ALA A 108 33.53 -45.40 -38.20
N PHE A 109 33.04 -46.04 -37.14
CA PHE A 109 33.60 -47.30 -36.63
C PHE A 109 33.50 -48.44 -37.67
N GLN A 110 32.34 -48.62 -38.31
CA GLN A 110 32.18 -49.60 -39.37
C GLN A 110 33.11 -49.32 -40.56
N THR A 111 33.22 -48.05 -40.97
CA THR A 111 34.11 -47.61 -42.06
C THR A 111 35.58 -47.92 -41.73
N ASN A 112 35.99 -47.69 -40.48
CA ASN A 112 37.32 -48.03 -40.00
C ASN A 112 37.61 -49.54 -40.09
N ILE A 113 36.64 -50.40 -39.73
CA ILE A 113 36.77 -51.86 -39.87
C ILE A 113 36.83 -52.28 -41.34
N LEU A 114 35.98 -51.70 -42.20
CA LEU A 114 35.99 -51.95 -43.65
C LEU A 114 37.34 -51.57 -44.28
N ALA A 115 37.88 -50.42 -43.92
CA ALA A 115 39.17 -49.94 -44.38
C ALA A 115 40.33 -50.85 -43.92
N LEU A 116 40.28 -51.32 -42.67
CA LEU A 116 41.26 -52.28 -42.15
C LEU A 116 41.22 -53.60 -42.94
N ASN A 117 40.02 -54.15 -43.19
CA ASN A 117 39.87 -55.37 -43.99
C ASN A 117 40.39 -55.17 -45.43
N ALA A 118 40.12 -54.02 -46.04
CA ALA A 118 40.64 -53.69 -47.36
C ALA A 118 42.18 -53.57 -47.39
N ALA A 119 42.78 -52.97 -46.35
CA ALA A 119 44.23 -52.88 -46.21
C ALA A 119 44.89 -54.27 -46.07
N VAL A 120 44.26 -55.18 -45.32
CA VAL A 120 44.71 -56.57 -45.18
C VAL A 120 44.66 -57.31 -46.52
N GLU A 121 43.56 -57.20 -47.26
CA GLU A 121 43.42 -57.89 -48.55
C GLU A 121 44.34 -57.27 -49.63
N ALA A 122 44.57 -55.96 -49.58
CA ALA A 122 45.55 -55.28 -50.43
C ALA A 122 46.99 -55.75 -50.14
N ALA A 123 47.36 -55.96 -48.88
CA ALA A 123 48.64 -56.53 -48.50
C ALA A 123 48.78 -57.99 -49.01
N ARG A 124 47.69 -58.76 -48.98
CA ARG A 124 47.63 -60.13 -49.49
C ARG A 124 47.84 -60.21 -51.01
N ALA A 125 47.39 -59.22 -51.77
CA ALA A 125 47.60 -59.11 -53.22
C ALA A 125 49.02 -58.67 -53.64
N GLY A 126 49.92 -58.39 -52.69
CA GLY A 126 51.33 -58.10 -52.95
C GLY A 126 51.55 -56.85 -53.81
N GLN A 127 52.29 -56.98 -54.92
CA GLN A 127 52.61 -55.82 -55.77
C GLN A 127 51.38 -55.23 -56.49
N HIS A 128 50.37 -56.03 -56.80
CA HIS A 128 49.15 -55.57 -57.48
C HIS A 128 48.20 -54.79 -56.54
N GLY A 129 48.35 -54.93 -55.22
CA GLY A 129 47.51 -54.28 -54.21
C GLY A 129 48.02 -52.93 -53.69
N LYS A 130 49.23 -52.49 -54.08
CA LYS A 130 49.87 -51.28 -53.50
C LYS A 130 49.00 -50.01 -53.61
N GLY A 131 48.32 -49.80 -54.73
CA GLY A 131 47.42 -48.65 -54.91
C GLY A 131 46.18 -48.73 -54.00
N PHE A 132 45.60 -49.92 -53.86
CA PHE A 132 44.47 -50.16 -52.96
C PHE A 132 44.84 -50.00 -51.48
N ALA A 133 46.05 -50.40 -51.09
CA ALA A 133 46.54 -50.25 -49.72
C ALA A 133 46.60 -48.77 -49.29
N VAL A 134 47.03 -47.87 -50.19
CA VAL A 134 47.09 -46.43 -49.91
C VAL A 134 45.69 -45.84 -49.73
N VAL A 135 44.75 -46.20 -50.61
CA VAL A 135 43.35 -45.75 -50.47
C VAL A 135 42.72 -46.28 -49.18
N ALA A 136 42.97 -47.54 -48.83
CA ALA A 136 42.46 -48.12 -47.59
C ALA A 136 42.98 -47.39 -46.34
N GLU A 137 44.27 -47.02 -46.29
CA GLU A 137 44.81 -46.26 -45.17
C GLU A 137 44.23 -44.83 -45.10
N GLU A 138 44.01 -44.17 -46.24
CA GLU A 138 43.39 -42.84 -46.28
C GLU A 138 41.93 -42.87 -45.81
N VAL A 139 41.15 -43.89 -46.21
CA VAL A 139 39.78 -44.09 -45.73
C VAL A 139 39.78 -44.39 -44.22
N ARG A 140 40.76 -45.16 -43.73
CA ARG A 140 40.92 -45.44 -42.29
C ARG A 140 41.18 -44.16 -41.49
N ASN A 141 42.05 -43.30 -42.00
CA ASN A 141 42.38 -42.02 -41.36
C ASN A 141 41.16 -41.07 -41.37
N LEU A 142 40.42 -41.02 -42.48
CA LEU A 142 39.17 -40.25 -42.56
C LEU A 142 38.12 -40.74 -41.56
N ALA A 143 37.96 -42.07 -41.42
CA ALA A 143 37.05 -42.67 -40.46
C ALA A 143 37.42 -42.33 -39.01
N ALA A 144 38.72 -42.36 -38.67
CA ALA A 144 39.20 -41.95 -37.35
C ALA A 144 38.90 -40.47 -37.06
N ARG A 145 39.12 -39.59 -38.03
CA ARG A 145 38.78 -38.16 -37.92
C ARG A 145 37.27 -37.93 -37.75
N SER A 146 36.43 -38.70 -38.45
CA SER A 146 34.97 -38.63 -38.29
C SER A 146 34.53 -39.07 -36.90
N ALA A 147 35.10 -40.13 -36.34
CA ALA A 147 34.81 -40.58 -34.98
C ALA A 147 35.22 -39.54 -33.92
N GLU A 148 36.38 -38.90 -34.09
CA GLU A 148 36.84 -37.84 -33.20
C GLU A 148 35.90 -36.62 -33.24
N ALA A 149 35.50 -36.17 -34.43
CA ALA A 149 34.53 -35.08 -34.58
C ALA A 149 33.15 -35.43 -33.99
N ALA A 150 32.71 -36.70 -34.11
CA ALA A 150 31.46 -37.17 -33.50
C ALA A 150 31.54 -37.11 -31.95
N ARG A 151 32.68 -37.49 -31.36
CA ARG A 151 32.91 -37.38 -29.91
C ARG A 151 32.94 -35.93 -29.41
N GLU A 152 33.64 -35.03 -30.10
CA GLU A 152 33.63 -33.61 -29.76
C GLU A 152 32.20 -33.03 -29.82
N THR A 153 31.46 -33.37 -30.89
CA THR A 153 30.06 -32.93 -31.04
C THR A 153 29.18 -33.46 -29.90
N THR A 154 29.40 -34.71 -29.47
CA THR A 154 28.70 -35.30 -28.32
C THR A 154 28.95 -34.50 -27.05
N GLN A 155 30.20 -34.11 -26.77
CA GLN A 155 30.53 -33.27 -25.61
C GLN A 155 29.84 -31.90 -25.67
N TYR A 156 29.75 -31.27 -26.84
CA TYR A 156 29.01 -30.01 -26.99
C TYR A 156 27.51 -30.17 -26.76
N ILE A 157 26.93 -31.29 -27.18
CA ILE A 157 25.51 -31.59 -26.94
C ILE A 157 25.25 -31.80 -25.44
N GLU A 158 26.07 -32.60 -24.75
CA GLU A 158 25.97 -32.82 -23.30
C GLU A 158 26.11 -31.50 -22.53
N SER A 159 27.06 -30.63 -22.92
CA SER A 159 27.20 -29.30 -22.32
C SER A 159 25.98 -28.42 -22.56
N THR A 160 25.39 -28.48 -23.76
CA THR A 160 24.17 -27.73 -24.09
C THR A 160 22.98 -28.21 -23.27
N LEU A 161 22.81 -29.53 -23.13
CA LEU A 161 21.74 -30.12 -22.32
C LEU A 161 21.81 -29.65 -20.86
N ALA A 162 22.99 -29.67 -20.25
CA ALA A 162 23.18 -29.17 -18.89
C ALA A 162 22.84 -27.67 -18.74
N LYS A 163 23.18 -26.85 -19.74
CA LYS A 163 22.84 -25.41 -19.74
C LYS A 163 21.33 -25.18 -19.89
N VAL A 164 20.67 -25.95 -20.74
CA VAL A 164 19.21 -25.87 -20.95
C VAL A 164 18.46 -26.30 -19.69
N GLU A 165 18.90 -27.37 -19.03
CA GLU A 165 18.31 -27.82 -17.75
C GLU A 165 18.45 -26.74 -16.66
N SER A 166 19.64 -26.14 -16.53
CA SER A 166 19.86 -25.01 -15.62
C SER A 166 18.97 -23.81 -15.98
N GLY A 167 18.86 -23.46 -17.26
CA GLY A 167 17.98 -22.39 -17.74
C GLY A 167 16.50 -22.64 -17.45
N SER A 168 16.04 -23.89 -17.64
CA SER A 168 14.67 -24.29 -17.32
C SER A 168 14.38 -24.17 -15.84
N LYS A 169 15.34 -24.54 -14.98
CA LYS A 169 15.21 -24.39 -13.53
C LYS A 169 15.07 -22.92 -13.12
N ILE A 170 15.92 -22.04 -13.65
CA ILE A 170 15.87 -20.60 -13.37
C ILE A 170 14.55 -19.99 -13.84
N ALA A 171 14.06 -20.38 -15.02
CA ALA A 171 12.78 -19.91 -15.55
C ALA A 171 11.62 -20.31 -14.62
N HIS A 172 11.63 -21.55 -14.11
CA HIS A 172 10.60 -22.02 -13.19
C HIS A 172 10.65 -21.35 -11.81
N GLU A 173 11.85 -21.12 -11.26
CA GLU A 173 12.02 -20.35 -10.02
C GLU A 173 11.54 -18.89 -10.18
N THR A 174 11.78 -18.30 -11.36
CA THR A 174 11.31 -16.96 -11.71
C THR A 174 9.78 -16.92 -11.85
N GLU A 175 9.18 -17.94 -12.48
CA GLU A 175 7.73 -18.11 -12.56
C GLU A 175 7.09 -18.16 -11.17
N SER A 176 7.64 -18.97 -10.25
CA SER A 176 7.17 -19.03 -8.85
C SER A 176 7.27 -17.68 -8.15
N SER A 177 8.39 -16.97 -8.32
CA SER A 177 8.59 -15.65 -7.72
C SER A 177 7.57 -14.63 -8.24
N LEU A 178 7.23 -14.69 -9.53
CA LEU A 178 6.20 -13.83 -10.13
C LEU A 178 4.81 -14.13 -9.57
N GLN A 179 4.49 -15.40 -9.30
CA GLN A 179 3.22 -15.78 -8.65
C GLN A 179 3.12 -15.24 -7.21
N GLU A 180 4.21 -15.28 -6.44
CA GLU A 180 4.26 -14.67 -5.10
C GLU A 180 4.09 -13.14 -5.15
N ILE A 181 4.69 -12.49 -6.15
CA ILE A 181 4.50 -11.05 -6.40
C ILE A 181 3.03 -10.76 -6.70
N VAL A 182 2.37 -11.54 -7.57
CA VAL A 182 0.94 -11.40 -7.88
C VAL A 182 0.09 -11.53 -6.61
N ALA A 183 0.35 -12.53 -5.77
CA ALA A 183 -0.34 -12.71 -4.50
C ALA A 183 -0.16 -11.50 -3.55
N SER A 184 1.07 -10.99 -3.44
CA SER A 184 1.40 -9.82 -2.61
C SER A 184 0.73 -8.54 -3.13
N ILE A 185 0.65 -8.36 -4.45
CA ILE A 185 -0.06 -7.23 -5.07
C ILE A 185 -1.56 -7.31 -4.77
N ASN A 186 -2.16 -8.50 -4.81
CA ASN A 186 -3.57 -8.69 -4.46
C ASN A 186 -3.86 -8.33 -3.00
N GLN A 187 -2.99 -8.73 -2.06
CA GLN A 187 -3.10 -8.32 -0.67
C GLN A 187 -2.96 -6.79 -0.50
N THR A 188 -2.01 -6.19 -1.22
CA THR A 188 -1.80 -4.74 -1.21
C THR A 188 -3.03 -4.00 -1.75
N ALA A 189 -3.62 -4.48 -2.85
CA ALA A 189 -4.84 -3.90 -3.43
C ALA A 189 -6.03 -3.97 -2.45
N ALA A 190 -6.20 -5.09 -1.73
CA ALA A 190 -7.22 -5.22 -0.69
C ALA A 190 -7.03 -4.19 0.44
N LEU A 191 -5.82 -4.07 0.98
CA LEU A 191 -5.51 -3.09 2.04
C LEU A 191 -5.74 -1.65 1.57
N VAL A 192 -5.39 -1.34 0.33
CA VAL A 192 -5.61 -0.01 -0.24
C VAL A 192 -7.11 0.28 -0.43
N ALA A 193 -7.90 -0.72 -0.82
CA ALA A 193 -9.35 -0.60 -0.88
C ALA A 193 -9.96 -0.33 0.50
N ASP A 194 -9.47 -1.02 1.54
CA ASP A 194 -9.89 -0.79 2.92
C ASP A 194 -9.54 0.63 3.40
N ILE A 195 -8.36 1.16 3.04
CA ILE A 195 -7.98 2.55 3.33
C ILE A 195 -8.92 3.53 2.64
N ALA A 196 -9.29 3.29 1.38
CA ALA A 196 -10.24 4.15 0.67
C ALA A 196 -11.62 4.14 1.34
N HIS A 197 -12.10 2.96 1.75
CA HIS A 197 -13.35 2.81 2.48
C HIS A 197 -13.33 3.54 3.82
N ALA A 198 -12.32 3.27 4.66
CA ALA A 198 -12.16 3.90 5.97
C ALA A 198 -12.01 5.42 5.85
N SER A 199 -11.31 5.92 4.82
CA SER A 199 -11.19 7.36 4.57
C SER A 199 -12.54 7.97 4.20
N ASN A 200 -13.38 7.26 3.44
CA ASN A 200 -14.72 7.75 3.11
C ASN A 200 -15.65 7.78 4.34
N GLU A 201 -15.56 6.78 5.22
CA GLU A 201 -16.27 6.78 6.51
C GLU A 201 -15.79 7.91 7.42
N GLN A 202 -14.47 8.13 7.50
CA GLN A 202 -13.90 9.27 8.23
C GLN A 202 -14.44 10.60 7.70
N ALA A 203 -14.53 10.78 6.38
CA ALA A 203 -15.09 12.00 5.80
C ALA A 203 -16.55 12.24 6.22
N SER A 204 -17.34 11.18 6.30
CA SER A 204 -18.72 11.24 6.83
C SER A 204 -18.74 11.58 8.33
N GLY A 205 -17.88 10.94 9.13
CA GLY A 205 -17.77 11.22 10.56
C GLY A 205 -17.35 12.67 10.84
N ILE A 206 -16.41 13.20 10.05
CA ILE A 206 -15.97 14.59 10.14
C ILE A 206 -17.12 15.56 9.79
N ALA A 207 -17.95 15.24 8.80
CA ALA A 207 -19.12 16.06 8.48
C ALA A 207 -20.10 16.15 9.67
N GLN A 208 -20.28 15.04 10.41
CA GLN A 208 -21.10 15.04 11.63
C GLN A 208 -20.47 15.86 12.76
N ILE A 209 -19.14 15.76 12.93
CA ILE A 209 -18.44 16.57 13.94
C ILE A 209 -18.58 18.06 13.63
N ASN A 210 -18.42 18.47 12.37
CA ASN A 210 -18.63 19.87 11.95
C ASN A 210 -20.04 20.37 12.30
N GLN A 211 -21.07 19.55 12.03
CA GLN A 211 -22.44 19.90 12.44
C GLN A 211 -22.58 20.04 13.96
N GLY A 212 -21.91 19.19 14.74
CA GLY A 212 -21.87 19.29 16.20
C GLY A 212 -21.18 20.58 16.67
N ILE A 213 -20.10 21.00 16.01
CA ILE A 213 -19.42 22.26 16.30
C ILE A 213 -20.32 23.46 16.02
N ASP A 214 -21.05 23.46 14.90
CA ASP A 214 -22.00 24.53 14.58
C ASP A 214 -23.09 24.66 15.67
N GLN A 215 -23.59 23.53 16.18
CA GLN A 215 -24.56 23.52 17.28
C GLN A 215 -23.98 24.08 18.58
N VAL A 216 -22.75 23.69 18.94
CA VAL A 216 -22.08 24.22 20.14
C VAL A 216 -21.82 25.72 19.97
N SER A 217 -21.44 26.18 18.78
CA SER A 217 -21.23 27.60 18.48
C SER A 217 -22.49 28.43 18.74
N VAL A 218 -23.67 27.93 18.34
CA VAL A 218 -24.96 28.58 18.62
C VAL A 218 -25.22 28.66 20.14
N VAL A 219 -24.92 27.61 20.89
CA VAL A 219 -25.08 27.60 22.35
C VAL A 219 -24.13 28.62 23.01
N VAL A 220 -22.88 28.71 22.56
CA VAL A 220 -21.91 29.68 23.07
C VAL A 220 -22.35 31.12 22.81
N GLN A 221 -22.87 31.42 21.61
CA GLN A 221 -23.43 32.74 21.31
C GLN A 221 -24.64 33.06 22.20
N ASN A 222 -25.55 32.11 22.40
CA ASN A 222 -26.69 32.29 23.29
C ASN A 222 -26.26 32.50 24.75
N ASN A 223 -25.24 31.79 25.23
CA ASN A 223 -24.71 31.98 26.57
C ASN A 223 -24.12 33.38 26.77
N SER A 224 -23.36 33.87 25.78
CA SER A 224 -22.81 35.24 25.81
C SER A 224 -23.93 36.30 25.82
N ALA A 225 -24.92 36.17 24.93
CA ALA A 225 -26.07 37.09 24.88
C ALA A 225 -26.89 37.06 26.18
N THR A 226 -27.17 35.86 26.71
CA THR A 226 -27.89 35.68 27.97
C THR A 226 -27.11 36.25 29.15
N ALA A 227 -25.78 36.09 29.16
CA ALA A 227 -24.92 36.65 30.19
C ALA A 227 -24.93 38.18 30.18
N GLU A 228 -24.84 38.81 29.02
CA GLU A 228 -24.95 40.27 28.89
C GLU A 228 -26.32 40.79 29.37
N GLU A 229 -27.41 40.14 28.95
CA GLU A 229 -28.77 40.50 29.37
C GLU A 229 -28.96 40.31 30.89
N THR A 230 -28.42 39.23 31.45
CA THR A 230 -28.50 38.92 32.89
C THR A 230 -27.68 39.90 33.72
N ALA A 231 -26.49 40.30 33.26
CA ALA A 231 -25.67 41.32 33.90
C ALA A 231 -26.42 42.66 33.93
N SER A 232 -26.97 43.11 32.80
CA SER A 232 -27.75 44.35 32.71
C SER A 232 -28.99 44.33 33.61
N THR A 233 -29.72 43.21 33.62
CA THR A 233 -30.89 43.05 34.50
C THR A 233 -30.50 43.08 35.98
N SER A 234 -29.34 42.52 36.32
CA SER A 234 -28.82 42.52 37.68
C SER A 234 -28.40 43.92 38.14
N GLU A 235 -27.81 44.73 37.26
CA GLU A 235 -27.54 46.15 37.53
C GLU A 235 -28.83 46.91 37.84
N LEU A 236 -29.87 46.73 37.02
CA LEU A 236 -31.19 47.33 37.26
C LEU A 236 -31.82 46.88 38.58
N LEU A 237 -31.70 45.59 38.93
CA LEU A 237 -32.20 45.06 40.22
C LEU A 237 -31.45 45.67 41.41
N SER A 238 -30.13 45.81 41.30
CA SER A 238 -29.30 46.44 42.33
C SER A 238 -29.67 47.92 42.52
N GLU A 239 -29.87 48.64 41.42
CA GLU A 239 -30.33 50.04 41.46
C GLU A 239 -31.73 50.16 42.08
N GLN A 240 -32.68 49.30 41.68
CA GLN A 240 -34.04 49.32 42.23
C GLN A 240 -34.06 48.98 43.73
N ALA A 241 -33.22 48.05 44.18
CA ALA A 241 -33.03 47.73 45.59
C ALA A 241 -32.40 48.88 46.37
N LYS A 242 -31.45 49.61 45.78
CA LYS A 242 -30.89 50.82 46.39
C LYS A 242 -31.93 51.93 46.53
N LEU A 243 -32.73 52.17 45.49
CA LEU A 243 -33.83 53.14 45.53
C LEU A 243 -34.89 52.79 46.59
N LEU A 244 -35.22 51.50 46.75
CA LEU A 244 -36.13 51.02 47.78
C LEU A 244 -35.55 51.25 49.20
N HIS A 245 -34.26 50.97 49.37
CA HIS A 245 -33.55 51.23 50.63
C HIS A 245 -33.53 52.73 50.98
N GLU A 246 -33.24 53.61 50.02
CA GLU A 246 -33.28 55.07 50.18
C GLU A 246 -34.69 55.57 50.53
N ALA A 247 -35.73 55.04 49.87
CA ALA A 247 -37.11 55.42 50.15
C ALA A 247 -37.54 55.06 51.58
N ILE A 248 -37.14 53.88 52.08
CA ILE A 248 -37.52 53.40 53.42
C ILE A 248 -36.67 54.05 54.52
N SER A 249 -35.40 54.34 54.26
CA SER A 249 -34.51 55.00 55.23
C SER A 249 -34.91 56.45 55.55
N SER A 250 -35.76 57.08 54.72
CA SER A 250 -36.39 58.37 55.02
C SER A 250 -37.41 58.32 56.16
N PHE A 251 -37.89 57.13 56.54
CA PHE A 251 -38.80 56.94 57.65
C PHE A 251 -38.02 56.69 58.96
N ARG A 252 -38.46 57.29 60.07
CA ARG A 252 -37.95 56.96 61.40
C ARG A 252 -38.41 55.56 61.80
N LEU A 253 -37.54 54.58 61.61
CA LEU A 253 -37.75 53.21 62.07
C LEU A 253 -37.42 53.15 63.56
N SER A 254 -38.41 52.84 64.40
CA SER A 254 -38.20 52.56 65.82
C SER A 254 -37.72 51.12 65.95
N ASP A 255 -36.59 50.89 66.63
CA ASP A 255 -36.27 49.55 67.14
C ASP A 255 -37.32 49.21 68.20
N GLY A 256 -38.33 48.46 67.78
CA GLY A 256 -39.29 47.85 68.70
C GLY A 256 -38.68 46.58 69.26
N GLU A 257 -38.64 46.48 70.59
CA GLU A 257 -38.54 45.21 71.32
C GLU A 257 -39.61 44.20 70.86
#